data_AF-A0A4Y2A6G2-F1
#
_entry.id   AF-A0A4Y2A6G2-F1
#
_cell.length_a   1.000
_cell.length_b   1.000
_cell.length_c   1.000
_cell.angle_alpha   90.00
_cell.angle_beta   90.00
_cell.angle_gamma   90.00
#
_symmetry.space_group_name_H-M   'P 1'
#
loop_
_entity.id
_entity.type
_entity.pdbx_description
1 polymer ?
#
loop_
_entity_poly.entity_id
_entity_poly.type
_entity_poly.pdbx_seq_one_letter_code
_entity_poly.pdbx_strand_id
1 'polypeptide(L)'
;MLEMEQTYREELIKTKNNETIINHEFHESECYIDKWRIVESKLVSLLAEKDISSVVNESVTHNAVLRYPKLKLPTFDGNIKNLLGFWGQFKKIDTDPNLDYHDKFAYLLQSIEKGSSAEELIKSFPPGGESYSKA
;
A
#
# COMPACT_ATOMS: atom_id res chain seq x y z
N MET A 1 -42.84 -10.20 -43.02
CA MET A 1 -41.70 -9.63 -43.78
C MET A 1 -41.46 -8.17 -43.41
N LEU A 2 -42.48 -7.31 -43.48
CA LEU A 2 -42.42 -5.90 -43.05
C LEU A 2 -42.06 -5.70 -41.56
N GLU A 3 -42.60 -6.51 -40.65
CA GLU A 3 -42.32 -6.39 -39.20
C GLU A 3 -40.85 -6.69 -38.85
N MET A 4 -40.27 -7.73 -39.47
CA MET A 4 -38.85 -8.06 -39.29
C MET A 4 -37.92 -6.94 -39.77
N GLU A 5 -38.29 -6.27 -40.86
CA GLU A 5 -37.53 -5.12 -41.37
C GLU A 5 -37.62 -3.92 -40.41
N GLN A 6 -38.80 -3.70 -39.82
CA GLN A 6 -39.02 -2.63 -38.85
C GLN A 6 -38.21 -2.87 -37.56
N THR A 7 -38.24 -4.08 -37.01
CA THR A 7 -37.43 -4.45 -35.83
C THR A 7 -35.94 -4.31 -36.09
N TYR A 8 -35.47 -4.69 -37.28
CA TYR A 8 -34.06 -4.53 -37.65
C TYR A 8 -33.64 -3.04 -37.69
N ARG A 9 -34.50 -2.16 -38.21
CA ARG A 9 -34.24 -0.71 -38.23
C ARG A 9 -34.19 -0.12 -36.82
N GLU A 10 -35.08 -0.56 -35.93
CA GLU A 10 -35.14 -0.09 -34.54
C GLU A 10 -33.90 -0.51 -33.75
N GLU A 11 -33.43 -1.74 -33.90
CA GLU A 11 -32.19 -2.21 -33.26
C GLU A 11 -30.97 -1.44 -33.76
N LEU A 12 -30.86 -1.16 -35.07
CA LEU A 12 -29.77 -0.34 -35.61
C LEU A 12 -29.74 1.08 -35.02
N ILE A 13 -30.91 1.71 -34.84
CA ILE A 13 -31.03 3.04 -34.24
C ILE A 13 -30.59 2.98 -32.77
N LYS A 14 -30.99 1.94 -32.05
CA LYS A 14 -30.63 1.74 -30.64
C LYS A 14 -29.13 1.52 -30.46
N THR A 15 -28.51 0.67 -31.28
CA THR A 15 -27.05 0.44 -31.24
C THR A 15 -26.29 1.73 -31.52
N LYS A 16 -26.70 2.47 -32.55
CA LYS A 16 -26.08 3.76 -32.91
C LYS A 16 -26.18 4.78 -31.77
N ASN A 17 -27.35 4.87 -31.12
CA ASN A 17 -27.53 5.77 -29.97
C ASN A 17 -26.62 5.36 -28.80
N ASN A 18 -26.51 4.06 -28.50
CA ASN A 18 -25.62 3.57 -27.44
C ASN A 18 -24.15 3.88 -27.72
N GLU A 19 -23.69 3.68 -28.95
CA GLU A 19 -22.33 4.04 -29.36
C GLU A 19 -22.06 5.53 -29.19
N THR A 20 -23.02 6.40 -29.54
CA THR A 20 -22.84 7.85 -29.35
C THR A 20 -22.74 8.25 -27.88
N ILE A 21 -23.48 7.59 -26.99
CA ILE A 21 -23.42 7.86 -25.54
C ILE A 21 -22.07 7.42 -24.98
N ILE A 22 -21.63 6.20 -25.31
CA ILE A 22 -20.33 5.67 -24.85
C ILE A 22 -19.18 6.56 -25.32
N ASN A 23 -19.19 6.98 -26.59
CA ASN A 23 -18.14 7.85 -27.12
C ASN A 23 -18.15 9.24 -26.48
N HIS A 24 -19.33 9.77 -26.13
CA HIS A 24 -19.44 11.04 -25.43
C HIS A 24 -18.86 10.96 -24.01
N GLU A 25 -19.24 9.93 -23.23
CA GLU A 25 -18.71 9.70 -21.87
C GLU A 25 -17.20 9.44 -21.89
N PHE A 26 -16.71 8.70 -22.89
CA PHE A 26 -15.28 8.46 -23.09
C PHE A 26 -14.51 9.76 -23.35
N HIS A 27 -15.01 10.59 -24.26
CA HIS A 27 -14.39 11.88 -24.59
C HIS A 27 -14.46 12.88 -23.42
N GLU A 28 -15.52 12.85 -22.62
CA GLU A 28 -15.60 13.63 -21.38
C GLU A 28 -14.55 13.16 -20.36
N SER A 29 -14.31 11.85 -20.27
CA SER A 29 -13.27 11.27 -19.41
C SER A 29 -11.85 11.65 -19.86
N GLU A 30 -11.59 11.74 -21.16
CA GLU A 30 -10.27 12.14 -21.69
C GLU A 30 -9.85 13.56 -21.24
N CYS A 31 -10.80 14.46 -20.90
CA CYS A 31 -10.46 15.79 -20.39
C CYS A 31 -9.69 15.76 -19.06
N TYR A 32 -9.75 14.65 -18.30
CA TYR A 32 -9.01 14.49 -17.06
C TYR A 32 -7.53 14.19 -17.30
N ILE A 33 -7.18 13.55 -18.41
CA ILE A 33 -5.79 13.25 -18.78
C ILE A 33 -5.05 14.56 -19.06
N ASP A 34 -5.68 15.47 -19.79
CA ASP A 34 -5.10 16.80 -20.08
C ASP A 34 -4.94 17.63 -18.81
N LYS A 35 -5.96 17.65 -17.92
CA LYS A 35 -5.88 18.35 -16.63
C LYS A 35 -4.76 17.79 -15.76
N TRP A 36 -4.62 16.47 -15.70
CA TRP A 36 -3.55 15.80 -14.95
C TRP A 36 -2.17 16.18 -15.49
N ARG A 37 -1.99 16.13 -16.82
CA ARG A 37 -0.74 16.49 -17.49
C ARG A 37 -0.33 17.95 -17.25
N ILE A 38 -1.31 18.87 -17.21
CA ILE A 38 -1.07 20.27 -16.84
C ILE A 38 -0.58 20.40 -15.40
N VAL A 39 -1.18 19.68 -14.45
CA VAL A 39 -0.75 19.69 -13.04
C VAL A 39 0.65 19.11 -12.89
N GLU A 40 0.92 17.99 -13.55
CA GLU A 40 2.23 17.34 -13.55
C GLU A 40 3.32 18.26 -14.10
N SER A 41 3.06 18.93 -15.24
CA SER A 41 4.00 19.91 -15.82
C SER A 41 4.27 21.09 -14.89
N LYS A 42 3.24 21.61 -14.19
CA LYS A 42 3.41 22.71 -13.22
C LYS A 42 4.21 22.29 -12.00
N LEU A 43 4.03 21.05 -11.53
CA LEU A 43 4.80 20.53 -10.41
C LEU A 43 6.28 20.43 -10.78
N VAL A 44 6.58 19.92 -11.98
CA VAL A 44 7.96 19.83 -12.49
C VAL A 44 8.60 21.22 -12.63
N SER A 45 7.87 22.22 -13.15
CA SER A 45 8.41 23.58 -13.28
C SER A 45 8.67 24.25 -11.92
N LEU A 46 7.76 24.09 -10.95
CA LEU A 46 7.93 24.63 -9.60
C LEU A 46 9.13 24.02 -8.87
N LEU A 47 9.38 22.72 -9.08
CA LEU A 47 10.54 22.04 -8.54
C LEU A 47 11.84 22.53 -9.21
N ALA A 48 11.82 22.78 -10.52
CA ALA A 48 12.98 23.29 -11.26
C ALA A 48 13.29 24.77 -10.95
N GLU A 49 12.29 25.62 -10.73
CA GLU A 49 12.48 27.03 -10.37
C GLU A 49 13.08 27.22 -8.97
N LYS A 50 12.77 26.30 -8.04
CA LYS A 50 13.30 26.31 -6.67
C LYS A 50 14.82 26.10 -6.61
N ASP A 51 15.42 25.47 -7.63
CA ASP A 51 16.85 25.19 -7.69
C ASP A 51 17.69 26.39 -8.19
N ILE A 52 17.07 27.45 -8.75
CA ILE A 52 17.82 28.56 -9.40
C ILE A 52 17.86 29.84 -8.56
N SER A 53 16.99 30.02 -7.54
CA SER A 53 16.81 31.31 -6.84
C SER A 53 17.32 31.41 -5.39
N SER A 54 18.13 30.48 -4.86
CA SER A 54 18.62 30.57 -3.47
C SER A 54 20.11 30.93 -3.34
N VAL A 55 20.46 32.15 -3.72
CA VAL A 55 21.67 32.85 -3.23
C VAL A 55 21.20 33.98 -2.32
N VAL A 56 21.61 33.90 -1.04
CA VAL A 56 21.37 34.86 0.06
C VAL A 56 19.93 34.94 0.55
N ASN A 57 19.58 34.00 1.43
CA ASN A 57 19.18 34.32 2.80
C ASN A 57 19.27 33.04 3.64
N GLU A 58 19.97 33.17 4.76
CA GLU A 58 20.20 32.13 5.75
C GLU A 58 18.89 31.81 6.48
N SER A 59 18.01 31.05 5.82
CA SER A 59 16.94 30.30 6.48
C SER A 59 17.00 28.88 5.94
N VAL A 60 17.77 28.07 6.66
CA VAL A 60 17.82 26.62 6.66
C VAL A 60 16.78 26.01 5.72
N THR A 61 17.22 25.63 4.52
CA THR A 61 16.55 24.62 3.72
C THR A 61 16.61 23.33 4.53
N HIS A 62 15.67 23.19 5.49
CA HIS A 62 15.26 21.89 5.94
C HIS A 62 14.61 21.26 4.72
N ASN A 63 15.43 20.58 3.91
CA ASN A 63 15.08 19.25 3.46
C ASN A 63 14.42 18.61 4.68
N ALA A 64 13.08 18.57 4.70
CA ALA A 64 12.37 17.79 5.68
C ALA A 64 12.70 16.35 5.32
N VAL A 65 13.89 15.91 5.73
CA VAL A 65 14.20 14.53 5.98
C VAL A 65 13.12 14.15 6.96
N LEU A 66 12.02 13.60 6.44
CA LEU A 66 10.98 12.98 7.22
C LEU A 66 11.72 11.88 7.96
N ARG A 67 12.17 12.20 9.17
CA ARG A 67 12.77 11.23 10.08
C ARG A 67 11.60 10.38 10.53
N TYR A 68 11.26 9.39 9.72
CA TYR A 68 10.31 8.36 10.12
C TYR A 68 10.85 7.74 11.41
N PRO A 69 10.00 7.52 12.42
CA PRO A 69 10.38 6.75 13.58
C PRO A 69 11.01 5.45 13.10
N LYS A 70 12.18 5.12 13.65
CA LYS A 70 12.79 3.82 13.39
C LYS A 70 11.76 2.75 13.76
N LEU A 71 11.37 1.93 12.79
CA LEU A 71 10.44 0.84 13.03
C LEU A 71 11.04 -0.06 14.12
N LYS A 72 10.29 -0.24 15.20
CA LYS A 72 10.66 -1.17 16.28
C LYS A 72 9.85 -2.43 16.10
N LEU A 73 10.45 -3.57 16.39
CA LEU A 73 9.71 -4.82 16.52
C LEU A 73 8.73 -4.69 17.69
N PRO A 74 7.51 -5.22 17.56
CA PRO A 74 6.58 -5.27 18.68
C PRO A 74 7.13 -6.20 19.77
N THR A 75 6.87 -5.88 21.04
CA THR A 75 7.29 -6.70 22.18
C THR A 75 6.07 -7.38 22.79
N PHE A 76 6.17 -8.67 23.10
CA PHE A 76 5.15 -9.44 23.81
C PHE A 76 5.62 -9.81 25.21
N ASP A 77 4.84 -9.43 26.22
CA ASP A 77 5.11 -9.62 27.65
C ASP A 77 4.72 -11.01 28.17
N GLY A 78 4.10 -11.84 27.32
CA GLY A 78 3.54 -13.13 27.72
C GLY A 78 2.14 -13.04 28.36
N ASN A 79 1.55 -11.85 28.45
CA ASN A 79 0.21 -11.68 28.98
C ASN A 79 -0.84 -11.98 27.90
N ILE A 80 -1.70 -12.96 28.15
CA ILE A 80 -2.75 -13.37 27.21
C ILE A 80 -3.69 -12.22 26.81
N LYS A 81 -3.90 -11.22 27.67
CA LYS A 81 -4.73 -10.04 27.36
C LYS A 81 -4.13 -9.19 26.23
N ASN A 82 -2.81 -9.19 26.10
CA ASN A 82 -2.06 -8.41 25.12
C ASN A 82 -1.78 -9.21 23.82
N LEU A 83 -2.06 -10.52 23.82
CA LEU A 83 -1.75 -11.44 22.73
C LEU A 83 -2.36 -11.01 21.38
N LEU A 84 -3.64 -10.61 21.39
CA LEU A 84 -4.32 -10.17 20.17
C LEU A 84 -3.72 -8.86 19.61
N GLY A 85 -3.39 -7.92 20.51
CA GLY A 85 -2.74 -6.66 20.14
C GLY A 85 -1.32 -6.86 19.62
N PHE A 86 -0.60 -7.84 20.16
CA PHE A 86 0.70 -8.27 19.66
C PHE A 86 0.60 -8.81 18.22
N TRP A 87 -0.26 -9.81 17.98
CA TRP A 87 -0.40 -10.40 16.65
C TRP A 87 -0.89 -9.39 15.61
N GLY A 88 -1.74 -8.44 15.99
CA GLY A 88 -2.13 -7.34 15.11
C GLY A 88 -0.94 -6.49 14.61
N GLN A 89 0.06 -6.26 15.47
CA GLN A 89 1.28 -5.53 15.11
C GLN A 89 2.29 -6.41 14.38
N PHE A 90 2.43 -7.67 14.82
CA PHE A 90 3.36 -8.64 14.23
C PHE A 90 2.91 -9.15 12.85
N LYS A 91 1.63 -9.00 12.51
CA LYS A 91 1.03 -9.46 11.24
C LYS A 91 1.83 -9.06 10.01
N LYS A 92 2.39 -7.84 9.99
CA LYS A 92 3.20 -7.38 8.84
C LYS A 92 4.42 -8.26 8.59
N ILE A 93 5.05 -8.76 9.64
CA ILE A 93 6.22 -9.66 9.59
C ILE A 93 5.76 -11.07 9.22
N ASP A 94 4.67 -11.54 9.85
CA ASP A 94 4.09 -12.86 9.59
C ASP A 94 3.69 -13.06 8.12
N THR A 95 3.08 -12.03 7.51
CA THR A 95 2.61 -12.09 6.12
C THR A 95 3.65 -11.66 5.09
N ASP A 96 4.86 -11.27 5.50
CA ASP A 96 5.89 -10.84 4.56
C ASP A 96 6.32 -12.05 3.69
N PRO A 97 6.18 -11.98 2.35
CA PRO A 97 6.58 -13.05 1.45
C PRO A 97 8.10 -13.13 1.26
N ASN A 98 8.85 -12.08 1.62
CA ASN A 98 10.31 -12.05 1.49
C ASN A 98 11.02 -12.70 2.68
N LEU A 99 10.29 -12.97 3.78
CA LEU A 99 10.82 -13.65 4.96
C LEU A 99 10.44 -15.12 4.92
N ASP A 100 11.43 -16.00 5.07
CA ASP A 100 11.18 -17.42 5.26
C ASP A 100 10.72 -17.72 6.71
N TYR A 101 10.32 -18.96 6.97
CA TYR A 101 9.86 -19.36 8.30
C TYR A 101 10.95 -19.31 9.38
N HIS A 102 12.22 -19.50 9.01
CA HIS A 102 13.34 -19.39 9.96
C HIS A 102 13.51 -17.93 10.40
N ASP A 103 13.50 -17.00 9.45
CA ASP A 103 13.61 -15.57 9.72
C ASP A 103 12.40 -15.07 10.53
N LYS A 104 11.18 -15.50 10.17
CA LYS A 104 9.97 -15.18 10.93
C LYS A 104 10.04 -15.69 12.37
N PHE A 105 10.55 -16.90 12.58
CA PHE A 105 10.76 -17.44 13.93
C PHE A 105 11.81 -16.65 14.72
N ALA A 106 12.90 -16.23 14.06
CA ALA A 106 13.90 -15.38 14.69
C ALA A 106 13.32 -14.02 15.11
N TYR A 107 12.51 -13.40 14.25
CA TYR A 107 11.79 -12.16 14.59
C TYR A 107 10.78 -12.37 15.72
N LEU A 108 10.04 -13.49 15.72
CA LEU A 108 9.11 -13.81 16.79
C LEU A 108 9.85 -13.91 18.12
N LEU A 109 10.96 -14.66 18.17
CA LEU A 109 11.79 -14.80 19.37
C LEU A 109 12.35 -13.45 19.85
N GLN A 110 12.78 -12.59 18.93
CA GLN A 110 13.26 -11.24 19.26
C GLN A 110 12.14 -10.31 19.76
N SER A 111 10.92 -10.59 19.35
CA SER A 111 9.71 -9.90 19.77
C SER A 111 9.19 -10.34 21.13
N ILE A 112 9.76 -11.36 21.77
CA ILE A 112 9.35 -11.78 23.12
C ILE A 112 10.17 -11.05 24.18
N GLU A 113 9.50 -10.59 25.23
CA GLU A 113 10.15 -9.99 26.38
C GLU A 113 11.00 -11.02 27.13
N LYS A 114 12.26 -10.66 27.40
CA LYS A 114 13.20 -11.53 28.12
C LYS A 114 12.73 -11.77 29.56
N GLY A 115 12.81 -13.01 30.02
CA GLY A 115 12.36 -13.43 31.34
C GLY A 115 10.84 -13.59 31.47
N SER A 116 10.09 -13.45 30.37
CA SER A 116 8.66 -13.74 30.35
C SER A 116 8.39 -15.25 30.22
N SER A 117 7.21 -15.69 30.65
CA SER A 117 6.77 -17.08 30.43
C SER A 117 6.65 -17.44 28.95
N ALA A 118 6.38 -16.45 28.09
CA ALA A 118 6.38 -16.66 26.63
C ALA A 118 7.78 -16.95 26.08
N GLU A 119 8.83 -16.37 26.67
CA GLU A 119 10.21 -16.63 26.24
C GLU A 119 10.61 -18.08 26.52
N GLU A 120 10.28 -18.59 27.71
CA GLU A 120 10.53 -19.98 28.08
C GLU A 120 9.79 -20.95 27.14
N LEU A 121 8.53 -20.65 26.82
CA LEU A 121 7.73 -21.46 25.90
C LEU A 121 8.34 -21.47 24.49
N ILE A 122 8.68 -20.32 23.94
CA ILE A 122 9.20 -20.24 22.56
C ILE A 122 10.59 -20.88 22.46
N LYS A 123 11.43 -20.75 23.49
CA LYS A 123 12.74 -21.44 23.56
C LYS A 123 12.63 -22.96 23.73
N SER A 124 11.48 -23.48 24.14
CA SER A 124 11.27 -24.93 24.25
C SER A 124 11.12 -25.62 22.89
N PHE A 125 10.76 -24.86 21.85
CA PHE A 125 10.69 -25.39 20.50
C PHE A 125 12.09 -25.50 19.88
N PRO A 126 12.34 -26.51 19.04
CA PRO A 126 13.62 -26.65 18.36
C PRO A 126 13.87 -25.44 17.44
N PRO A 127 15.12 -24.95 17.34
CA PRO A 127 15.44 -23.83 16.45
C PRO A 127 15.24 -24.25 14.98
N GLY A 128 14.20 -23.73 14.33
CA GLY A 128 13.91 -24.04 12.93
C GLY A 128 12.60 -23.43 12.45
N GLY A 129 12.47 -23.21 11.14
CA GLY A 129 11.25 -22.65 10.54
C GLY A 129 10.02 -23.54 10.71
N GLU A 130 10.22 -24.85 10.86
CA GLU A 130 9.13 -25.78 11.21
C GLU A 130 8.45 -25.43 12.55
N SER A 131 9.19 -24.85 13.49
CA SER A 131 8.69 -24.44 14.79
C SER A 131 7.83 -23.18 14.72
N TYR A 132 7.97 -22.37 13.67
CA TYR A 132 7.15 -21.17 13.49
C TYR A 132 5.66 -21.49 13.41
N SER A 133 5.31 -22.57 12.71
CA SER A 133 3.91 -23.01 12.60
C SER A 133 3.32 -23.59 13.89
N LYS A 134 4.16 -23.87 14.89
CA LYS A 134 3.80 -24.52 16.16
C LYS A 134 3.86 -23.59 17.36
N ALA A 135 4.52 -22.44 17.22
CA ALA A 135 4.64 -21.38 18.21
C ALA A 135 3.44 -20.44 18.15
#